data_AF-A0AAU8UKW0-F1
#
_entry.id   AF-A0AAU8UKW0-F1
#
_cell.length_a   1.000
_cell.length_b   1.000
_cell.length_c   1.000
_cell.angle_alpha   90.00
_cell.angle_beta   90.00
_cell.angle_gamma   90.00
#
_symmetry.space_group_name_H-M   'P 1'
#
loop_
_entity.id
_entity.type
_entity.pdbx_description
1 polymer ?
#
loop_
_entity_poly.entity_id
_entity_poly.type
_entity_poly.pdbx_seq_one_letter_code
_entity_poly.pdbx_strand_id
1 'polypeptide(L)'
;MGPVDTFIKFEQAADAAARELVQGKPLRSVMTLLHLGSYALSQCWGDVIEPAERVRGGGGVERLGYLLPLVKYADTEFKGASSFDSLFAFGEKDEQIRALNLLYGYAEFCQVAPFAHRGAYRVEGDSDTMKFAFRSASFADAEVKDILMSTLFQPITVHDGDFARDWFDVQAPRLPTVDLAGNYVIQQKLTEWFIDHTYEVSPLSDAAMRASVEVGSRTFRKFAAACMALGQYHMSMADAISRRIDQDPAYGASEEAFAEQLEWISPCYAGEFVRNQIAWLARLERADVDRLMQVYSTSGGSQEKRGEGFFPPFVQSGNTCTFSPLTIRHMLSSRNVLYSLAKDNKERFDDVISAHLEPQLVEQAVNHLCRLRDVEIRRNVQWEQGEIDILVYRKSENVALVVEAKGAVAPDGARMVYHVQSRIKDGINQLRKFDALSPDERDGILGRALGRQVRDVRCVKAVLAWASFGTEEVWEQFTDIAPLNIALLAELVRRDLTRELDRLVNDTHVLIDEIVISAEGHWKPTERTIGSLTFERPSFKFNEDALAKYRTAQHL
;
A
#
# COMPACT_ATOMS: atom_id res chain seq x y z
N MET A 1 -11.38 -24.73 -28.70
CA MET A 1 -11.25 -23.38 -28.11
C MET A 1 -9.79 -23.18 -27.79
N GLY A 2 -9.23 -22.01 -28.12
CA GLY A 2 -7.86 -21.72 -27.75
C GLY A 2 -7.74 -21.45 -26.24
N PRO A 3 -6.55 -21.54 -25.64
CA PRO A 3 -6.32 -21.23 -24.22
C PRO A 3 -6.83 -19.82 -23.81
N VAL A 4 -6.76 -18.85 -24.73
CA VAL A 4 -7.26 -17.47 -24.53
C VAL A 4 -8.79 -17.43 -24.40
N ASP A 5 -9.51 -18.21 -25.21
CA ASP A 5 -10.98 -18.27 -25.14
C ASP A 5 -11.46 -18.88 -23.82
N THR A 6 -10.72 -19.85 -23.31
CA THR A 6 -11.01 -20.51 -22.03
C THR A 6 -10.79 -19.55 -20.85
N PHE A 7 -9.69 -18.79 -20.86
CA PHE A 7 -9.41 -17.78 -19.84
C PHE A 7 -10.47 -16.69 -19.77
N ILE A 8 -10.88 -16.14 -20.93
CA ILE A 8 -11.92 -15.11 -20.99
C ILE A 8 -13.27 -15.64 -20.46
N LYS A 9 -13.60 -16.90 -20.72
CA LYS A 9 -14.83 -17.52 -20.18
C LYS A 9 -14.81 -17.67 -18.67
N PHE A 10 -13.68 -18.11 -18.11
CA PHE A 10 -13.49 -18.19 -16.66
C PHE A 10 -13.66 -16.80 -16.02
N GLU A 11 -13.01 -15.78 -16.59
CA GLU A 11 -13.10 -14.39 -16.13
C GLU A 11 -14.55 -13.88 -16.13
N GLN A 12 -15.28 -14.09 -17.24
CA GLN A 12 -16.70 -13.71 -17.34
C GLN A 12 -17.59 -14.43 -16.31
N ALA A 13 -17.33 -15.71 -16.04
CA ALA A 13 -18.07 -16.47 -15.05
C ALA A 13 -17.75 -15.99 -13.62
N ALA A 14 -16.49 -15.67 -13.34
CA ALA A 14 -16.07 -15.11 -12.06
C ALA A 14 -16.71 -13.74 -11.80
N ASP A 15 -16.71 -12.85 -12.79
CA ASP A 15 -17.38 -11.55 -12.75
C ASP A 15 -18.88 -11.68 -12.49
N ALA A 16 -19.54 -12.62 -13.19
CA ALA A 16 -20.97 -12.87 -13.03
C ALA A 16 -21.31 -13.37 -11.62
N ALA A 17 -20.56 -14.34 -11.10
CA ALA A 17 -20.77 -14.89 -9.76
C ALA A 17 -20.59 -13.84 -8.65
N ALA A 18 -19.53 -13.03 -8.74
CA ALA A 18 -19.26 -11.98 -7.78
C ALA A 18 -20.33 -10.87 -7.83
N ARG A 19 -20.77 -10.51 -9.04
CA ARG A 19 -21.86 -9.54 -9.23
C ARG A 19 -23.19 -10.06 -8.67
N GLU A 20 -23.57 -11.29 -8.99
CA GLU A 20 -24.83 -11.89 -8.54
C GLU A 20 -24.93 -11.88 -7.01
N LEU A 21 -23.82 -12.18 -6.33
CA LEU A 21 -23.76 -12.20 -4.87
C LEU A 21 -24.09 -10.84 -4.23
N VAL A 22 -23.59 -9.73 -4.81
CA VAL A 22 -23.78 -8.38 -4.24
C VAL A 22 -25.02 -7.67 -4.77
N GLN A 23 -25.56 -8.10 -5.92
CA GLN A 23 -26.58 -7.35 -6.63
C GLN A 23 -27.86 -7.19 -5.80
N GLY A 24 -28.25 -5.93 -5.56
CA GLY A 24 -29.44 -5.59 -4.79
C GLY A 24 -29.34 -5.85 -3.28
N LYS A 25 -28.17 -6.28 -2.77
CA LYS A 25 -27.94 -6.41 -1.32
C LYS A 25 -27.69 -5.03 -0.70
N PRO A 26 -28.14 -4.76 0.54
CA PRO A 26 -27.85 -3.49 1.21
C PRO A 26 -26.35 -3.22 1.32
N LEU A 27 -25.93 -1.99 1.06
CA LEU A 27 -24.53 -1.59 1.09
C LEU A 27 -23.88 -1.91 2.45
N ARG A 28 -24.60 -1.66 3.56
CA ARG A 28 -24.13 -2.01 4.91
C ARG A 28 -23.80 -3.49 5.02
N SER A 29 -24.67 -4.37 4.53
CA SER A 29 -24.46 -5.81 4.56
C SER A 29 -23.19 -6.22 3.82
N VAL A 30 -23.00 -5.70 2.59
CA VAL A 30 -21.80 -6.00 1.79
C VAL A 30 -20.55 -5.54 2.53
N MET A 31 -20.55 -4.33 3.10
CA MET A 31 -19.41 -3.81 3.87
C MET A 31 -19.13 -4.61 5.13
N THR A 32 -20.16 -4.98 5.91
CA THR A 32 -19.97 -5.82 7.09
C THR A 32 -19.36 -7.16 6.74
N LEU A 33 -19.78 -7.80 5.65
CA LEU A 33 -19.20 -9.06 5.19
C LEU A 33 -17.71 -8.91 4.84
N LEU A 34 -17.34 -7.85 4.10
CA LEU A 34 -15.94 -7.57 3.76
C LEU A 34 -15.10 -7.23 4.99
N HIS A 35 -15.66 -6.49 5.94
CA HIS A 35 -14.97 -6.11 7.18
C HIS A 35 -14.71 -7.32 8.07
N LEU A 36 -15.72 -8.19 8.23
CA LEU A 36 -15.58 -9.48 8.93
C LEU A 36 -14.46 -10.32 8.32
N GLY A 37 -14.44 -10.43 7.00
CA GLY A 37 -13.37 -11.09 6.27
C GLY A 37 -11.98 -10.57 6.57
N SER A 38 -11.85 -9.24 6.54
CA SER A 38 -10.58 -8.57 6.72
C SER A 38 -10.04 -8.83 8.13
N TYR A 39 -10.94 -8.82 9.11
CA TYR A 39 -10.62 -9.16 10.49
C TYR A 39 -10.24 -10.65 10.64
N ALA A 40 -11.02 -11.56 10.06
CA ALA A 40 -10.74 -13.01 10.10
C ALA A 40 -9.36 -13.36 9.52
N LEU A 41 -8.96 -12.71 8.42
CA LEU A 41 -7.63 -12.83 7.82
C LEU A 41 -6.49 -12.35 8.73
N SER A 42 -6.77 -11.37 9.60
CA SER A 42 -5.78 -10.80 10.53
C SER A 42 -5.62 -11.61 11.81
N GLN A 43 -6.71 -12.22 12.32
CA GLN A 43 -6.78 -12.91 13.61
C GLN A 43 -6.73 -14.45 13.53
N CYS A 44 -6.75 -15.04 12.33
CA CYS A 44 -6.80 -16.50 12.12
C CYS A 44 -7.96 -17.16 12.89
N TRP A 45 -9.21 -16.77 12.59
CA TRP A 45 -10.36 -17.53 13.07
C TRP A 45 -10.29 -18.96 12.54
N GLY A 46 -10.06 -19.89 13.47
CA GLY A 46 -10.01 -21.33 13.20
C GLY A 46 -11.24 -21.79 12.42
N ASP A 47 -11.00 -22.74 11.52
CA ASP A 47 -11.94 -23.35 10.56
C ASP A 47 -12.35 -22.51 9.34
N VAL A 48 -12.13 -21.18 9.31
CA VAL A 48 -12.53 -20.32 8.16
C VAL A 48 -11.36 -20.06 7.22
N ILE A 49 -10.13 -19.93 7.74
CA ILE A 49 -8.93 -19.59 6.98
C ILE A 49 -7.73 -20.32 7.57
N GLU A 50 -6.92 -21.01 6.75
CA GLU A 50 -5.73 -21.71 7.25
C GLU A 50 -4.75 -20.74 7.94
N PRO A 51 -4.14 -21.10 9.09
CA PRO A 51 -3.16 -20.25 9.79
C PRO A 51 -1.95 -19.82 8.92
N ALA A 52 -1.60 -20.60 7.89
CA ALA A 52 -0.56 -20.29 6.90
C ALA A 52 -0.95 -19.13 5.94
N GLU A 53 -2.20 -18.70 5.97
CA GLU A 53 -2.74 -17.58 5.19
C GLU A 53 -2.87 -16.30 5.98
N ARG A 54 -2.42 -16.28 7.25
CA ARG A 54 -2.29 -15.05 8.03
C ARG A 54 -1.59 -14.01 7.17
N VAL A 55 -2.31 -12.98 6.77
CA VAL A 55 -1.68 -11.81 6.17
C VAL A 55 -1.21 -10.97 7.35
N ARG A 56 0.04 -11.17 7.77
CA ARG A 56 0.73 -10.12 8.52
C ARG A 56 0.93 -8.97 7.53
N GLY A 57 0.48 -7.76 7.88
CA GLY A 57 0.61 -6.58 7.03
C GLY A 57 -0.63 -6.25 6.18
N GLY A 58 -0.48 -5.28 5.28
CA GLY A 58 -1.60 -4.69 4.49
C GLY A 58 -2.13 -5.55 3.34
N GLY A 59 -1.43 -6.63 2.95
CA GLY A 59 -1.68 -7.36 1.70
C GLY A 59 -3.06 -8.01 1.56
N GLY A 60 -3.77 -8.28 2.66
CA GLY A 60 -5.14 -8.81 2.64
C GLY A 60 -6.19 -7.71 2.50
N VAL A 61 -5.88 -6.52 3.02
CA VAL A 61 -6.74 -5.33 3.00
C VAL A 61 -6.67 -4.65 1.64
N GLU A 62 -5.49 -4.59 1.03
CA GLU A 62 -5.27 -4.06 -0.33
C GLU A 62 -6.15 -4.75 -1.37
N ARG A 63 -6.40 -6.06 -1.20
CA ARG A 63 -7.26 -6.83 -2.10
C ARG A 63 -8.71 -6.38 -2.09
N LEU A 64 -9.21 -5.82 -0.99
CA LEU A 64 -10.58 -5.29 -0.93
C LEU A 64 -10.79 -4.18 -1.95
N GLY A 65 -9.73 -3.47 -2.35
CA GLY A 65 -9.78 -2.47 -3.41
C GLY A 65 -10.29 -3.02 -4.74
N TYR A 66 -10.02 -4.30 -5.06
CA TYR A 66 -10.53 -4.95 -6.27
C TYR A 66 -12.04 -5.24 -6.21
N LEU A 67 -12.63 -5.25 -5.02
CA LEU A 67 -14.07 -5.48 -4.81
C LEU A 67 -14.89 -4.20 -4.85
N LEU A 68 -14.25 -3.03 -4.75
CA LEU A 68 -14.94 -1.74 -4.76
C LEU A 68 -15.83 -1.52 -6.00
N PRO A 69 -15.42 -1.93 -7.23
CA PRO A 69 -16.29 -1.84 -8.40
C PRO A 69 -17.59 -2.66 -8.30
N LEU A 70 -17.64 -3.71 -7.46
CA LEU A 70 -18.85 -4.50 -7.24
C LEU A 70 -19.88 -3.77 -6.39
N VAL A 71 -19.43 -2.86 -5.52
CA VAL A 71 -20.28 -2.14 -4.56
C VAL A 71 -21.33 -1.27 -5.28
N LYS A 72 -21.08 -0.86 -6.53
CA LYS A 72 -22.07 -0.12 -7.35
C LYS A 72 -23.34 -0.93 -7.65
N TYR A 73 -23.28 -2.26 -7.53
CA TYR A 73 -24.42 -3.15 -7.72
C TYR A 73 -25.22 -3.38 -6.43
N ALA A 74 -24.71 -2.91 -5.29
CA ALA A 74 -25.42 -2.95 -4.01
C ALA A 74 -26.54 -1.90 -3.96
N ASP A 75 -27.56 -2.17 -3.17
CA ASP A 75 -28.56 -1.17 -2.78
C ASP A 75 -27.91 -0.15 -1.85
N THR A 76 -27.96 1.13 -2.22
CA THR A 76 -27.32 2.21 -1.46
C THR A 76 -27.96 2.45 -0.09
N GLU A 77 -29.17 1.94 0.16
CA GLU A 77 -29.82 2.02 1.47
C GLU A 77 -29.06 1.22 2.54
N PHE A 78 -28.80 1.86 3.68
CA PHE A 78 -28.29 1.18 4.86
C PHE A 78 -29.45 0.51 5.61
N LYS A 79 -29.51 -0.82 5.54
CA LYS A 79 -30.49 -1.66 6.23
C LYS A 79 -29.81 -2.52 7.30
N GLY A 80 -30.59 -2.93 8.31
CA GLY A 80 -30.12 -3.67 9.50
C GLY A 80 -29.89 -2.75 10.70
N ALA A 81 -30.41 -3.11 11.87
CA ALA A 81 -30.24 -2.31 13.09
C ALA A 81 -28.82 -2.44 13.64
N SER A 82 -28.29 -3.66 13.64
CA SER A 82 -26.90 -4.00 13.99
C SER A 82 -26.08 -4.47 12.78
N SER A 83 -24.77 -4.56 12.93
CA SER A 83 -23.86 -5.19 11.99
C SER A 83 -24.15 -6.68 11.90
N PHE A 84 -24.55 -7.32 13.01
CA PHE A 84 -25.07 -8.69 13.00
C PHE A 84 -26.32 -8.82 12.14
N ASP A 85 -27.33 -7.97 12.34
CA ASP A 85 -28.56 -7.99 11.52
C ASP A 85 -28.28 -7.78 10.03
N SER A 86 -27.25 -6.98 9.72
CA SER A 86 -26.88 -6.70 8.33
C SER A 86 -26.39 -7.95 7.60
N LEU A 87 -25.80 -8.93 8.30
CA LEU A 87 -25.30 -10.17 7.67
C LEU A 87 -26.42 -11.10 7.20
N PHE A 88 -27.62 -11.02 7.76
CA PHE A 88 -28.76 -11.86 7.34
C PHE A 88 -29.16 -11.64 5.88
N ALA A 89 -28.73 -10.54 5.24
CA ALA A 89 -28.90 -10.36 3.80
C ALA A 89 -28.17 -11.44 2.96
N PHE A 90 -27.17 -12.11 3.52
CA PHE A 90 -26.43 -13.23 2.92
C PHE A 90 -26.90 -14.59 3.43
N GLY A 91 -27.98 -14.63 4.22
CA GLY A 91 -28.55 -15.86 4.76
C GLY A 91 -27.84 -16.37 6.01
N GLU A 92 -27.81 -17.69 6.19
CA GLU A 92 -27.25 -18.33 7.40
C GLU A 92 -25.71 -18.35 7.40
N LYS A 93 -25.10 -18.75 8.52
CA LYS A 93 -23.64 -18.74 8.72
C LYS A 93 -22.87 -19.42 7.59
N ASP A 94 -23.30 -20.58 7.11
CA ASP A 94 -22.63 -21.31 6.04
C ASP A 94 -22.71 -20.56 4.69
N GLU A 95 -23.81 -19.85 4.44
CA GLU A 95 -23.99 -19.02 3.25
C GLU A 95 -23.12 -17.76 3.33
N GLN A 96 -23.00 -17.16 4.52
CA GLN A 96 -22.09 -16.05 4.78
C GLN A 96 -20.63 -16.45 4.55
N ILE A 97 -20.20 -17.62 5.03
CA ILE A 97 -18.84 -18.14 4.80
C ILE A 97 -18.59 -18.38 3.30
N ARG A 98 -19.56 -18.98 2.58
CA ARG A 98 -19.46 -19.16 1.12
C ARG A 98 -19.37 -17.83 0.37
N ALA A 99 -20.18 -16.85 0.76
CA ALA A 99 -20.15 -15.50 0.20
C ALA A 99 -18.80 -14.82 0.43
N LEU A 100 -18.25 -14.96 1.63
CA LEU A 100 -16.94 -14.44 2.00
C LEU A 100 -15.82 -15.04 1.13
N ASN A 101 -15.78 -16.36 1.03
CA ASN A 101 -14.78 -17.08 0.24
C ASN A 101 -14.86 -16.70 -1.25
N LEU A 102 -16.07 -16.58 -1.79
CA LEU A 102 -16.28 -16.15 -3.18
C LEU A 102 -15.70 -14.74 -3.41
N LEU A 103 -16.01 -13.77 -2.55
CA LEU A 103 -15.53 -12.40 -2.69
C LEU A 103 -14.00 -12.32 -2.56
N TYR A 104 -13.39 -13.04 -1.62
CA TYR A 104 -11.93 -13.07 -1.51
C TYR A 104 -11.24 -13.77 -2.68
N GLY A 105 -11.79 -14.91 -3.13
CA GLY A 105 -11.32 -15.59 -4.32
C GLY A 105 -11.37 -14.67 -5.53
N TYR A 106 -12.46 -13.93 -5.69
CA TYR A 106 -12.62 -12.95 -6.76
C TYR A 106 -11.63 -11.79 -6.65
N ALA A 107 -11.43 -11.22 -5.45
CA ALA A 107 -10.43 -10.17 -5.22
C ALA A 107 -9.01 -10.63 -5.60
N GLU A 108 -8.64 -11.85 -5.23
CA GLU A 108 -7.36 -12.45 -5.60
C GLU A 108 -7.25 -12.71 -7.10
N PHE A 109 -8.33 -13.14 -7.74
CA PHE A 109 -8.37 -13.30 -9.19
C PHE A 109 -8.19 -11.97 -9.93
N CYS A 110 -8.89 -10.90 -9.50
CA CYS A 110 -8.72 -9.55 -10.06
C CYS A 110 -7.30 -9.01 -9.90
N GLN A 111 -6.56 -9.44 -8.87
CA GLN A 111 -5.14 -9.09 -8.73
C GLN A 111 -4.27 -9.78 -9.81
N VAL A 112 -4.62 -10.98 -10.25
CA VAL A 112 -3.79 -11.83 -11.13
C VAL A 112 -4.19 -11.76 -12.60
N ALA A 113 -5.49 -11.67 -12.89
CA ALA A 113 -6.03 -11.67 -14.25
C ALA A 113 -5.39 -10.61 -15.18
N PRO A 114 -5.13 -9.36 -14.74
CA PRO A 114 -4.44 -8.38 -15.59
C PRO A 114 -3.03 -8.81 -16.01
N PHE A 115 -2.32 -9.57 -15.19
CA PHE A 115 -0.99 -10.09 -15.52
C PHE A 115 -1.07 -11.26 -16.51
N ALA A 116 -2.10 -12.10 -16.41
CA ALA A 116 -2.37 -13.13 -17.38
C ALA A 116 -2.67 -12.54 -18.78
N HIS A 117 -3.54 -11.53 -18.85
CA HIS A 117 -3.82 -10.79 -20.11
C HIS A 117 -2.57 -10.18 -20.76
N ARG A 118 -1.57 -9.83 -19.95
CA ARG A 118 -0.28 -9.27 -20.39
C ARG A 118 0.79 -10.32 -20.70
N GLY A 119 0.47 -11.61 -20.55
CA GLY A 119 1.41 -12.71 -20.80
C GLY A 119 2.51 -12.86 -19.76
N ALA A 120 2.34 -12.29 -18.56
CA ALA A 120 3.23 -12.54 -17.42
C ALA A 120 3.04 -13.95 -16.85
N TYR A 121 1.80 -14.45 -16.89
CA TYR A 121 1.46 -15.82 -16.55
C TYR A 121 1.13 -16.64 -17.80
N ARG A 122 1.61 -17.88 -17.83
CA ARG A 122 0.99 -18.95 -18.62
C ARG A 122 -0.25 -19.41 -17.88
N VAL A 123 -1.35 -19.50 -18.62
CA VAL A 123 -2.65 -19.95 -18.11
C VAL A 123 -2.95 -21.32 -18.68
N GLU A 124 -3.16 -22.29 -17.82
CA GLU A 124 -3.50 -23.67 -18.15
C GLU A 124 -4.81 -24.04 -17.46
N GLY A 125 -5.68 -24.82 -18.10
CA GLY A 125 -6.95 -25.22 -17.51
C GLY A 125 -8.12 -25.28 -18.48
N ASP A 126 -9.31 -25.40 -17.91
CA ASP A 126 -10.62 -25.38 -18.59
C ASP A 126 -11.47 -24.21 -18.08
N SER A 127 -12.74 -24.10 -18.48
CA SER A 127 -13.58 -22.95 -18.10
C SER A 127 -13.86 -22.83 -16.61
N ASP A 128 -13.63 -23.90 -15.84
CA ASP A 128 -14.04 -24.02 -14.45
C ASP A 128 -12.83 -24.09 -13.51
N THR A 129 -11.67 -24.57 -14.01
CA THR A 129 -10.41 -24.66 -13.27
C THR A 129 -9.27 -24.00 -14.04
N MET A 130 -8.55 -23.07 -13.40
CA MET A 130 -7.40 -22.37 -13.97
C MET A 130 -6.13 -22.53 -13.13
N LYS A 131 -4.99 -22.61 -13.80
CA LYS A 131 -3.66 -22.58 -13.18
C LYS A 131 -2.82 -21.50 -13.82
N PHE A 132 -2.32 -20.59 -12.99
CA PHE A 132 -1.37 -19.55 -13.37
C PHE A 132 0.04 -20.03 -13.04
N ALA A 133 0.93 -20.00 -14.02
CA ALA A 133 2.36 -20.29 -13.84
C ALA A 133 3.19 -19.17 -14.43
N PHE A 134 4.33 -18.84 -13.81
CA PHE A 134 5.23 -17.83 -14.38
C PHE A 134 5.67 -18.22 -15.80
N ARG A 135 5.83 -17.20 -16.66
CA ARG A 135 6.36 -17.39 -18.01
C ARG A 135 7.81 -17.90 -18.00
N SER A 136 8.62 -17.47 -17.04
CA SER A 136 10.04 -17.78 -16.88
C SER A 136 10.46 -17.71 -15.39
N ALA A 137 11.60 -18.31 -15.04
CA ALA A 137 12.19 -18.20 -13.71
C ALA A 137 12.71 -16.78 -13.42
N SER A 138 13.33 -16.14 -14.42
CA SER A 138 13.80 -14.76 -14.35
C SER A 138 12.66 -13.76 -14.10
N PHE A 139 11.46 -14.02 -14.61
CA PHE A 139 10.28 -13.22 -14.30
C PHE A 139 9.89 -13.36 -12.82
N ALA A 140 9.90 -14.59 -12.30
CA ALA A 140 9.62 -14.83 -10.89
C ALA A 140 10.64 -14.12 -9.98
N ASP A 141 11.93 -14.15 -10.33
CA ASP A 141 13.00 -13.47 -9.58
C ASP A 141 12.83 -11.94 -9.61
N ALA A 142 12.48 -11.38 -10.77
CA ALA A 142 12.19 -9.96 -10.91
C ALA A 142 10.97 -9.53 -10.08
N GLU A 143 9.91 -10.35 -10.05
CA GLU A 143 8.72 -10.08 -9.25
C GLU A 143 9.03 -10.11 -7.75
N VAL A 144 9.89 -11.03 -7.27
CA VAL A 144 10.37 -11.03 -5.87
C VAL A 144 11.01 -9.69 -5.53
N LYS A 145 11.95 -9.22 -6.36
CA LYS A 145 12.63 -7.94 -6.15
C LYS A 145 11.64 -6.78 -6.14
N ASP A 146 10.71 -6.71 -7.10
CA ASP A 146 9.74 -5.61 -7.19
C ASP A 146 8.77 -5.58 -6.00
N ILE A 147 8.29 -6.75 -5.53
CA ILE A 147 7.46 -6.86 -4.33
C ILE A 147 8.20 -6.34 -3.09
N LEU A 148 9.44 -6.79 -2.89
CA LEU A 148 10.22 -6.39 -1.72
C LEU A 148 10.53 -4.90 -1.76
N MET A 149 10.94 -4.36 -2.91
CA MET A 149 11.21 -2.93 -3.05
C MET A 149 9.96 -2.07 -2.81
N SER A 150 8.80 -2.52 -3.31
CA SER A 150 7.51 -1.86 -3.03
C SER A 150 7.17 -1.86 -1.54
N THR A 151 7.45 -2.97 -0.85
CA THR A 151 7.18 -3.12 0.59
C THR A 151 8.04 -2.17 1.43
N LEU A 152 9.26 -1.87 0.99
CA LEU A 152 10.13 -0.92 1.69
C LEU A 152 9.58 0.52 1.72
N PHE A 153 8.74 0.87 0.74
CA PHE A 153 8.14 2.21 0.64
C PHE A 153 6.84 2.35 1.45
N GLN A 154 6.22 1.25 1.88
CA GLN A 154 4.96 1.30 2.63
C GLN A 154 5.14 1.94 4.02
N PRO A 155 4.16 2.72 4.52
CA PRO A 155 4.20 3.28 5.87
C PRO A 155 4.39 2.21 6.94
N ILE A 156 5.27 2.46 7.91
CA ILE A 156 5.55 1.54 9.02
C ILE A 156 5.11 2.13 10.35
N THR A 157 4.45 1.33 11.18
CA THR A 157 4.26 1.63 12.60
C THR A 157 5.15 0.67 13.38
N VAL A 158 6.06 1.21 14.19
CA VAL A 158 7.14 0.41 14.82
C VAL A 158 6.57 -0.56 15.87
N HIS A 159 5.48 -0.19 16.55
CA HIS A 159 4.73 -1.05 17.45
C HIS A 159 3.24 -0.69 17.45
N ASP A 160 2.39 -1.71 17.50
CA ASP A 160 0.98 -1.54 17.79
C ASP A 160 0.85 -1.04 19.24
N GLY A 161 -0.02 -0.06 19.50
CA GLY A 161 -0.15 0.63 20.79
C GLY A 161 -0.69 -0.26 21.91
N ASP A 162 -0.06 -1.40 22.17
CA ASP A 162 -0.49 -2.49 23.07
C ASP A 162 -0.41 -2.12 24.55
N PHE A 163 0.10 -0.93 24.87
CA PHE A 163 0.14 -0.40 26.24
C PHE A 163 -1.25 -0.30 26.88
N ALA A 164 -2.32 -0.33 26.09
CA ALA A 164 -3.70 -0.23 26.56
C ALA A 164 -4.42 -1.59 26.66
N ARG A 165 -3.77 -2.72 26.36
CA ARG A 165 -4.41 -4.04 26.30
C ARG A 165 -5.21 -4.38 27.56
N ASP A 166 -4.60 -4.23 28.73
CA ASP A 166 -5.24 -4.53 30.03
C ASP A 166 -6.50 -3.69 30.26
N TRP A 167 -6.51 -2.43 29.77
CA TRP A 167 -7.69 -1.58 29.86
C TRP A 167 -8.84 -2.17 29.03
N PHE A 168 -8.59 -2.62 27.81
CA PHE A 168 -9.63 -3.24 26.96
C PHE A 168 -10.16 -4.54 27.56
N ASP A 169 -9.28 -5.38 28.13
CA ASP A 169 -9.67 -6.64 28.80
C ASP A 169 -10.56 -6.38 30.02
N VAL A 170 -10.40 -5.25 30.71
CA VAL A 170 -11.27 -4.83 31.81
C VAL A 170 -12.61 -4.24 31.32
N GLN A 171 -12.64 -3.59 30.16
CA GLN A 171 -13.86 -2.95 29.63
C GLN A 171 -14.77 -3.94 28.89
N ALA A 172 -14.23 -4.92 28.15
CA ALA A 172 -15.04 -5.85 27.37
C ALA A 172 -16.11 -6.60 28.20
N PRO A 173 -15.86 -7.00 29.47
CA PRO A 173 -16.89 -7.57 30.35
C PRO A 173 -18.01 -6.60 30.78
N ARG A 174 -17.80 -5.28 30.62
CA ARG A 174 -18.72 -4.24 31.11
C ARG A 174 -19.69 -3.74 30.05
N LEU A 175 -19.48 -4.10 28.79
CA LEU A 175 -20.35 -3.71 27.69
C LEU A 175 -21.81 -4.11 27.95
N PRO A 176 -22.80 -3.26 27.60
CA PRO A 176 -22.66 -1.98 26.87
C PRO A 176 -22.37 -0.78 27.78
N THR A 177 -22.04 -0.98 29.07
CA THR A 177 -21.68 0.12 29.97
C THR A 177 -20.25 0.58 29.67
N VAL A 178 -20.11 1.83 29.23
CA VAL A 178 -18.84 2.36 28.73
C VAL A 178 -18.26 3.40 29.68
N ASP A 179 -16.99 3.23 30.07
CA ASP A 179 -16.19 4.28 30.73
C ASP A 179 -15.84 5.38 29.74
N LEU A 180 -16.76 6.32 29.52
CA LEU A 180 -16.60 7.40 28.54
C LEU A 180 -15.30 8.19 28.77
N ALA A 181 -14.96 8.51 30.03
CA ALA A 181 -13.75 9.26 30.34
C ALA A 181 -12.49 8.45 30.00
N GLY A 182 -12.45 7.17 30.40
CA GLY A 182 -11.38 6.25 30.05
C GLY A 182 -11.21 6.10 28.53
N ASN A 183 -12.30 5.96 27.78
CA ASN A 183 -12.26 5.86 26.32
C ASN A 183 -11.55 7.05 25.68
N TYR A 184 -11.93 8.27 26.08
CA TYR A 184 -11.32 9.49 25.54
C TYR A 184 -9.83 9.55 25.84
N VAL A 185 -9.42 9.20 27.06
CA VAL A 185 -8.01 9.18 27.46
C VAL A 185 -7.22 8.15 26.64
N ILE A 186 -7.77 6.94 26.44
CA ILE A 186 -7.09 5.89 25.67
C ILE A 186 -6.96 6.29 24.20
N GLN A 187 -8.01 6.82 23.57
CA GLN A 187 -7.95 7.25 22.17
C GLN A 187 -6.98 8.42 21.96
N GLN A 188 -6.90 9.36 22.91
CA GLN A 188 -5.92 10.45 22.84
C GLN A 188 -4.48 9.90 22.96
N LYS A 189 -4.22 9.00 23.92
CA LYS A 189 -2.91 8.34 24.06
C LYS A 189 -2.52 7.57 22.81
N LEU A 190 -3.45 6.85 22.20
CA LEU A 190 -3.24 6.16 20.92
C LEU A 190 -2.93 7.15 19.79
N THR A 191 -3.61 8.31 19.75
CA THR A 191 -3.35 9.34 18.73
C THR A 191 -1.94 9.91 18.87
N GLU A 192 -1.53 10.28 20.08
CA GLU A 192 -0.17 10.75 20.38
C GLU A 192 0.87 9.66 20.04
N TRP A 193 0.58 8.40 20.36
CA TRP A 193 1.41 7.26 19.99
C TRP A 193 1.62 7.15 18.48
N PHE A 194 0.55 7.16 17.67
CA PHE A 194 0.66 7.07 16.21
C PHE A 194 1.32 8.29 15.58
N ILE A 195 1.20 9.49 16.19
CA ILE A 195 1.97 10.65 15.75
C ILE A 195 3.47 10.36 15.85
N ASP A 196 3.93 9.74 16.93
CA ASP A 196 5.36 9.55 17.22
C ASP A 196 5.95 8.27 16.61
N HIS A 197 5.11 7.25 16.34
CA HIS A 197 5.59 5.90 15.98
C HIS A 197 5.19 5.42 14.58
N THR A 198 4.44 6.23 13.82
CA THR A 198 4.15 5.96 12.40
C THR A 198 5.04 6.81 11.51
N TYR A 199 5.71 6.13 10.59
CA TYR A 199 6.66 6.71 9.66
C TYR A 199 6.25 6.44 8.22
N GLU A 200 6.27 7.48 7.40
CA GLU A 200 5.97 7.44 5.97
C GLU A 200 6.93 8.38 5.23
N VAL A 201 7.54 7.90 4.16
CA VAL A 201 8.22 8.77 3.19
C VAL A 201 7.18 9.27 2.21
N SER A 202 6.68 10.49 2.45
CA SER A 202 5.59 11.02 1.65
C SER A 202 6.06 11.43 0.25
N PRO A 203 5.41 10.94 -0.83
CA PRO A 203 5.63 11.44 -2.18
C PRO A 203 5.06 12.85 -2.40
N LEU A 204 4.28 13.37 -1.44
CA LEU A 204 3.72 14.71 -1.46
C LEU A 204 4.54 15.65 -0.58
N SER A 205 5.13 16.68 -1.19
CA SER A 205 5.65 17.84 -0.46
C SER A 205 4.52 18.59 0.28
N ASP A 206 4.84 19.47 1.23
CA ASP A 206 3.79 20.28 1.90
C ASP A 206 3.01 21.15 0.89
N ALA A 207 3.71 21.66 -0.13
CA ALA A 207 3.08 22.41 -1.22
C ALA A 207 2.14 21.51 -2.05
N ALA A 208 2.59 20.30 -2.40
CA ALA A 208 1.78 19.35 -3.16
C ALA A 208 0.57 18.87 -2.36
N MET A 209 0.71 18.64 -1.05
CA MET A 209 -0.40 18.27 -0.16
C MET A 209 -1.45 19.40 -0.10
N ARG A 210 -1.02 20.66 0.03
CA ARG A 210 -1.93 21.81 -0.02
C ARG A 210 -2.60 21.95 -1.38
N ALA A 211 -1.84 21.76 -2.46
CA ALA A 211 -2.38 21.77 -3.81
C ALA A 211 -3.32 20.59 -4.09
N SER A 212 -3.24 19.51 -3.31
CA SER A 212 -4.05 18.28 -3.45
C SER A 212 -5.38 18.39 -2.73
N VAL A 213 -5.32 18.71 -1.43
CA VAL A 213 -6.44 18.59 -0.47
C VAL A 213 -6.60 19.82 0.40
N GLU A 214 -5.92 20.92 0.07
CA GLU A 214 -5.98 22.23 0.76
C GLU A 214 -5.55 22.19 2.24
N VAL A 215 -4.78 21.17 2.63
CA VAL A 215 -4.19 21.05 3.97
C VAL A 215 -2.68 20.81 3.87
N GLY A 216 -1.92 21.13 4.91
CA GLY A 216 -0.48 20.85 4.96
C GLY A 216 -0.16 19.42 5.41
N SER A 217 1.08 18.97 5.21
CA SER A 217 1.54 17.62 5.59
C SER A 217 1.45 17.36 7.09
N ARG A 218 1.63 18.39 7.92
CA ARG A 218 1.45 18.29 9.38
C ARG A 218 -0.01 18.03 9.76
N THR A 219 -0.95 18.68 9.08
CA THR A 219 -2.40 18.48 9.28
C THR A 219 -2.78 17.07 8.85
N PHE A 220 -2.30 16.62 7.69
CA PHE A 220 -2.47 15.25 7.22
C PHE A 220 -1.98 14.21 8.23
N ARG A 221 -0.74 14.35 8.75
CA ARG A 221 -0.18 13.41 9.74
C ARG A 221 -1.03 13.28 11.00
N LYS A 222 -1.54 14.40 11.52
CA LYS A 222 -2.43 14.41 12.69
C LYS A 222 -3.76 13.72 12.41
N PHE A 223 -4.36 13.98 11.25
CA PHE A 223 -5.58 13.31 10.80
C PHE A 223 -5.36 11.80 10.67
N ALA A 224 -4.31 11.38 9.97
CA ALA A 224 -3.97 9.97 9.78
C ALA A 224 -3.78 9.25 11.14
N ALA A 225 -3.02 9.86 12.06
CA ALA A 225 -2.81 9.30 13.40
C ALA A 225 -4.11 9.20 14.23
N ALA A 226 -4.99 10.19 14.17
CA ALA A 226 -6.28 10.15 14.86
C ALA A 226 -7.21 9.06 14.32
N CYS A 227 -7.23 8.89 12.98
CA CYS A 227 -7.96 7.80 12.37
C CYS A 227 -7.33 6.44 12.75
N MET A 228 -6.00 6.28 12.67
CA MET A 228 -5.32 5.05 13.12
C MET A 228 -5.62 4.72 14.59
N ALA A 229 -5.68 5.74 15.46
CA ALA A 229 -6.09 5.58 16.85
C ALA A 229 -7.54 5.10 16.99
N LEU A 230 -8.46 5.64 16.19
CA LEU A 230 -9.84 5.18 16.11
C LEU A 230 -9.92 3.72 15.68
N GLY A 231 -9.15 3.32 14.66
CA GLY A 231 -9.04 1.94 14.19
C GLY A 231 -8.48 1.01 15.28
N GLN A 232 -7.33 1.37 15.87
CA GLN A 232 -6.70 0.57 16.92
C GLN A 232 -7.62 0.39 18.14
N TYR A 233 -8.35 1.44 18.52
CA TYR A 233 -9.30 1.39 19.63
C TYR A 233 -10.39 0.34 19.38
N HIS A 234 -10.99 0.32 18.19
CA HIS A 234 -12.03 -0.65 17.85
C HIS A 234 -11.46 -2.07 17.71
N MET A 235 -10.29 -2.22 17.09
CA MET A 235 -9.62 -3.53 16.99
C MET A 235 -9.29 -4.10 18.36
N SER A 236 -8.73 -3.29 19.27
CA SER A 236 -8.33 -3.76 20.60
C SER A 236 -9.53 -4.17 21.44
N MET A 237 -10.70 -3.53 21.24
CA MET A 237 -11.94 -3.95 21.85
C MET A 237 -12.46 -5.27 21.26
N ALA A 238 -12.48 -5.40 19.92
CA ALA A 238 -12.86 -6.65 19.26
C ALA A 238 -11.98 -7.83 19.70
N ASP A 239 -10.68 -7.59 19.86
CA ASP A 239 -9.71 -8.59 20.31
C ASP A 239 -9.91 -8.94 21.79
N ALA A 240 -10.27 -7.98 22.63
CA ALA A 240 -10.62 -8.23 24.04
C ALA A 240 -11.90 -9.07 24.16
N ILE A 241 -12.90 -8.79 23.33
CA ILE A 241 -14.12 -9.61 23.24
C ILE A 241 -13.77 -11.03 22.75
N SER A 242 -12.91 -11.15 21.73
CA SER A 242 -12.43 -12.46 21.25
C SER A 242 -11.77 -13.27 22.38
N ARG A 243 -10.86 -12.65 23.14
CA ARG A 243 -10.23 -13.31 24.29
C ARG A 243 -11.24 -13.72 25.34
N ARG A 244 -12.27 -12.93 25.58
CA ARG A 244 -13.36 -13.27 26.51
C ARG A 244 -14.19 -14.45 26.00
N ILE A 245 -14.51 -14.51 24.71
CA ILE A 245 -15.21 -15.63 24.07
C ILE A 245 -14.42 -16.93 24.30
N ASP A 246 -13.10 -16.89 24.12
CA ASP A 246 -12.24 -18.07 24.32
C ASP A 246 -12.14 -18.50 25.80
N GLN A 247 -12.21 -17.55 26.74
CA GLN A 247 -12.04 -17.78 28.17
C GLN A 247 -13.34 -18.17 28.90
N ASP A 248 -14.50 -17.77 28.37
CA ASP A 248 -15.82 -18.04 28.92
C ASP A 248 -16.70 -18.77 27.88
N PRO A 249 -16.69 -20.12 27.86
CA PRO A 249 -17.46 -20.90 26.89
C PRO A 249 -18.98 -20.65 26.94
N ALA A 250 -19.52 -20.23 28.09
CA ALA A 250 -20.95 -19.92 28.20
C ALA A 250 -21.29 -18.61 27.47
N TYR A 251 -20.42 -17.60 27.60
CA TYR A 251 -20.50 -16.37 26.81
C TYR A 251 -20.21 -16.63 25.34
N GLY A 252 -19.16 -17.40 25.03
CA GLY A 252 -18.77 -17.73 23.66
C GLY A 252 -19.81 -18.54 22.87
N ALA A 253 -20.66 -19.32 23.57
CA ALA A 253 -21.78 -20.03 22.97
C ALA A 253 -23.00 -19.13 22.67
N SER A 254 -23.01 -17.86 23.12
CA SER A 254 -24.10 -16.93 22.87
C SER A 254 -23.94 -16.21 21.52
N GLU A 255 -25.06 -16.03 20.81
CA GLU A 255 -25.09 -15.18 19.60
C GLU A 255 -24.74 -13.72 19.93
N GLU A 256 -25.06 -13.28 21.15
CA GLU A 256 -24.77 -11.94 21.66
C GLU A 256 -23.26 -11.63 21.64
N ALA A 257 -22.41 -12.61 21.96
CA ALA A 257 -20.98 -12.40 21.98
C ALA A 257 -20.39 -12.11 20.60
N PHE A 258 -20.84 -12.85 19.59
CA PHE A 258 -20.44 -12.63 18.20
C PHE A 258 -21.05 -11.34 17.64
N ALA A 259 -22.31 -11.05 17.96
CA ALA A 259 -22.97 -9.82 17.54
C ALA A 259 -22.26 -8.58 18.10
N GLU A 260 -21.90 -8.58 19.39
CA GLU A 260 -21.13 -7.52 20.03
C GLU A 260 -19.77 -7.35 19.34
N GLN A 261 -19.01 -8.43 19.15
CA GLN A 261 -17.71 -8.37 18.48
C GLN A 261 -17.81 -7.74 17.08
N LEU A 262 -18.87 -8.07 16.33
CA LEU A 262 -19.06 -7.58 14.98
C LEU A 262 -19.36 -6.06 14.91
N GLU A 263 -19.97 -5.48 15.94
CA GLU A 263 -20.10 -4.02 16.07
C GLU A 263 -18.75 -3.31 16.19
N TRP A 264 -17.75 -3.99 16.74
CA TRP A 264 -16.39 -3.46 16.84
C TRP A 264 -15.56 -3.73 15.58
N ILE A 265 -15.86 -4.79 14.82
CA ILE A 265 -15.19 -5.13 13.55
C ILE A 265 -15.73 -4.29 12.38
N SER A 266 -17.03 -3.97 12.38
CA SER A 266 -17.69 -3.14 11.37
C SER A 266 -18.55 -2.06 12.04
N PRO A 267 -17.92 -1.04 12.67
CA PRO A 267 -18.67 0.00 13.36
C PRO A 267 -19.51 0.82 12.38
N CYS A 268 -20.73 1.16 12.79
CA CYS A 268 -21.63 2.03 12.04
C CYS A 268 -22.13 3.15 12.94
N TYR A 269 -21.69 4.38 12.69
CA TYR A 269 -22.06 5.56 13.47
C TYR A 269 -22.66 6.65 12.60
N ALA A 270 -23.20 7.68 13.22
CA ALA A 270 -23.48 8.93 12.51
C ALA A 270 -22.17 9.50 11.92
N GLY A 271 -22.17 9.88 10.65
CA GLY A 271 -20.99 10.42 9.98
C GLY A 271 -20.46 11.69 10.64
N GLU A 272 -21.36 12.53 11.16
CA GLU A 272 -21.01 13.70 11.98
C GLU A 272 -20.26 13.33 13.25
N PHE A 273 -20.66 12.24 13.92
CA PHE A 273 -19.98 11.78 15.13
C PHE A 273 -18.53 11.37 14.81
N VAL A 274 -18.33 10.55 13.78
CA VAL A 274 -17.00 10.08 13.37
C VAL A 274 -16.07 11.25 13.04
N ARG A 275 -16.56 12.21 12.24
CA ARG A 275 -15.77 13.37 11.83
C ARG A 275 -15.44 14.31 13.00
N ASN A 276 -16.38 14.54 13.92
CA ASN A 276 -16.13 15.32 15.13
C ASN A 276 -15.14 14.64 16.07
N GLN A 277 -15.24 13.32 16.21
CA GLN A 277 -14.29 12.52 17.00
C GLN A 277 -12.87 12.63 16.44
N ILE A 278 -12.70 12.49 15.12
CA ILE A 278 -11.40 12.66 14.45
C ILE A 278 -10.87 14.09 14.62
N ALA A 279 -11.71 15.11 14.42
CA ALA A 279 -11.30 16.52 14.61
C ALA A 279 -10.80 16.80 16.02
N TRP A 280 -11.51 16.27 17.02
CA TRP A 280 -11.12 16.39 18.43
C TRP A 280 -9.79 15.68 18.72
N LEU A 281 -9.66 14.40 18.32
CA LEU A 281 -8.45 13.60 18.53
C LEU A 281 -7.23 14.24 17.85
N ALA A 282 -7.38 14.67 16.60
CA ALA A 282 -6.32 15.27 15.80
C ALA A 282 -5.99 16.71 16.22
N ARG A 283 -6.88 17.35 17.02
CA ARG A 283 -6.86 18.79 17.33
C ARG A 283 -6.80 19.63 16.05
N LEU A 284 -7.73 19.35 15.14
CA LEU A 284 -7.85 20.00 13.84
C LEU A 284 -9.20 20.71 13.72
N GLU A 285 -9.25 21.71 12.85
CA GLU A 285 -10.50 22.32 12.45
C GLU A 285 -11.37 21.31 11.69
N ARG A 286 -12.68 21.40 11.90
CA ARG A 286 -13.62 20.46 11.28
C ARG A 286 -13.55 20.47 9.75
N ALA A 287 -13.35 21.65 9.16
CA ALA A 287 -13.21 21.80 7.72
C ALA A 287 -12.01 21.02 7.15
N ASP A 288 -10.88 20.97 7.87
CA ASP A 288 -9.70 20.23 7.43
C ASP A 288 -9.94 18.72 7.44
N VAL A 289 -10.62 18.23 8.48
CA VAL A 289 -11.05 16.82 8.56
C VAL A 289 -12.02 16.50 7.43
N ASP A 290 -12.97 17.39 7.11
CA ASP A 290 -13.93 17.14 6.04
C ASP A 290 -13.26 17.01 4.68
N ARG A 291 -12.27 17.87 4.37
CA ARG A 291 -11.48 17.77 3.13
C ARG A 291 -10.72 16.45 3.03
N LEU A 292 -10.06 16.02 4.11
CA LEU A 292 -9.32 14.76 4.13
C LEU A 292 -10.25 13.54 4.07
N MET A 293 -11.39 13.60 4.76
CA MET A 293 -12.40 12.54 4.71
C MET A 293 -12.99 12.37 3.30
N GLN A 294 -13.04 13.39 2.45
CA GLN A 294 -13.48 13.22 1.05
C GLN A 294 -12.56 12.29 0.25
N VAL A 295 -11.27 12.25 0.57
CA VAL A 295 -10.29 11.34 -0.05
C VAL A 295 -10.49 9.90 0.46
N TYR A 296 -10.66 9.74 1.76
CA TYR A 296 -10.71 8.43 2.41
C TYR A 296 -12.12 7.87 2.61
N SER A 297 -13.15 8.56 2.13
CA SER A 297 -14.54 8.12 2.18
C SER A 297 -15.10 7.86 0.80
N THR A 298 -15.87 6.79 0.64
CA THR A 298 -16.65 6.51 -0.57
C THR A 298 -18.15 6.51 -0.27
N SER A 299 -18.98 6.69 -1.30
CA SER A 299 -20.44 6.54 -1.23
C SER A 299 -20.89 5.56 -2.32
N GLY A 300 -21.97 4.81 -2.12
CA GLY A 300 -22.36 3.72 -3.03
C GLY A 300 -22.51 4.11 -4.52
N GLY A 301 -22.79 5.38 -4.82
CA GLY A 301 -22.95 5.88 -6.20
C GLY A 301 -21.68 6.47 -6.86
N SER A 302 -20.61 6.74 -6.11
CA SER A 302 -19.40 7.44 -6.63
C SER A 302 -18.20 6.49 -6.87
N GLN A 303 -18.45 5.18 -6.90
CA GLN A 303 -17.39 4.16 -6.72
C GLN A 303 -16.66 3.76 -8.01
N GLU A 304 -17.13 4.21 -9.19
CA GLU A 304 -16.51 3.86 -10.47
C GLU A 304 -15.05 4.31 -10.61
N LYS A 305 -14.62 5.26 -9.77
CA LYS A 305 -13.31 5.89 -9.87
C LYS A 305 -12.26 5.29 -8.94
N ARG A 306 -12.61 4.43 -7.97
CA ARG A 306 -11.64 3.92 -6.97
C ARG A 306 -11.49 2.39 -7.10
N GLY A 307 -10.28 1.86 -6.88
CA GLY A 307 -9.96 0.43 -7.03
C GLY A 307 -8.46 0.12 -7.03
N GLU A 308 -8.05 -1.04 -7.55
CA GLU A 308 -6.64 -1.40 -7.85
C GLU A 308 -5.66 -1.30 -6.66
N GLY A 309 -6.06 -1.74 -5.46
CA GLY A 309 -5.20 -1.77 -4.27
C GLY A 309 -5.55 -0.72 -3.21
N PHE A 310 -6.32 0.32 -3.55
CA PHE A 310 -6.86 1.26 -2.58
C PHE A 310 -8.33 0.95 -2.24
N PHE A 311 -8.61 0.66 -0.97
CA PHE A 311 -9.96 0.54 -0.43
C PHE A 311 -10.22 1.67 0.57
N PRO A 312 -11.12 2.64 0.27
CA PRO A 312 -11.44 3.74 1.16
C PRO A 312 -11.91 3.24 2.53
N PRO A 313 -11.27 3.67 3.64
CA PRO A 313 -11.62 3.18 4.97
C PRO A 313 -13.05 3.46 5.42
N PHE A 314 -13.64 4.55 4.92
CA PHE A 314 -14.96 5.01 5.33
C PHE A 314 -15.98 4.87 4.19
N VAL A 315 -17.16 4.35 4.52
CA VAL A 315 -18.27 4.21 3.58
C VAL A 315 -19.46 5.00 4.11
N GLN A 316 -19.87 6.00 3.35
CA GLN A 316 -20.96 6.90 3.69
C GLN A 316 -22.25 6.48 2.98
N SER A 317 -23.35 6.48 3.72
CA SER A 317 -24.71 6.44 3.16
C SER A 317 -25.63 7.26 4.03
N GLY A 318 -26.33 8.22 3.42
CA GLY A 318 -27.11 9.22 4.15
C GLY A 318 -26.27 9.90 5.23
N ASN A 319 -26.73 9.80 6.49
CA ASN A 319 -26.06 10.39 7.66
C ASN A 319 -25.17 9.40 8.41
N THR A 320 -24.98 8.19 7.91
CA THR A 320 -24.20 7.13 8.57
C THR A 320 -22.89 6.86 7.87
N CYS A 321 -21.90 6.44 8.67
CA CYS A 321 -20.56 6.07 8.26
C CYS A 321 -20.25 4.69 8.84
N THR A 322 -19.99 3.72 7.95
CA THR A 322 -19.41 2.42 8.33
C THR A 322 -17.93 2.41 7.95
N PHE A 323 -17.10 1.76 8.75
CA PHE A 323 -15.68 1.61 8.46
C PHE A 323 -15.14 0.26 8.93
N SER A 324 -14.01 -0.17 8.37
CA SER A 324 -13.21 -1.26 8.94
C SER A 324 -12.06 -0.65 9.75
N PRO A 325 -11.93 -1.01 11.04
CA PRO A 325 -10.79 -0.61 11.85
C PRO A 325 -9.45 -1.03 11.21
N LEU A 326 -9.43 -2.18 10.53
CA LEU A 326 -8.24 -2.69 9.87
C LEU A 326 -7.91 -1.89 8.60
N THR A 327 -8.91 -1.53 7.77
CA THR A 327 -8.66 -0.71 6.56
C THR A 327 -8.14 0.68 6.94
N ILE A 328 -8.66 1.28 8.00
CA ILE A 328 -8.15 2.53 8.58
C ILE A 328 -6.65 2.43 8.87
N ARG A 329 -6.17 1.33 9.49
CA ARG A 329 -4.75 1.18 9.84
C ARG A 329 -3.81 1.08 8.64
N HIS A 330 -4.29 0.58 7.50
CA HIS A 330 -3.44 0.27 6.35
C HIS A 330 -3.58 1.23 5.16
N MET A 331 -4.67 1.98 5.06
CA MET A 331 -4.99 2.74 3.84
C MET A 331 -4.79 4.25 3.96
N LEU A 332 -4.36 4.77 5.11
CA LEU A 332 -4.21 6.21 5.37
C LEU A 332 -2.86 6.81 4.94
N SER A 333 -2.25 6.28 3.88
CA SER A 333 -1.00 6.82 3.32
C SER A 333 -1.26 8.05 2.44
N SER A 334 -0.31 8.98 2.41
CA SER A 334 -0.32 10.12 1.48
C SER A 334 -0.29 9.68 0.01
N ARG A 335 0.20 8.47 -0.26
CA ARG A 335 0.11 7.78 -1.55
C ARG A 335 -1.33 7.61 -2.03
N ASN A 336 -2.23 7.25 -1.13
CA ASN A 336 -3.64 7.07 -1.48
C ASN A 336 -4.37 8.41 -1.72
N VAL A 337 -3.82 9.54 -1.28
CA VAL A 337 -4.26 10.88 -1.73
C VAL A 337 -3.98 11.06 -3.21
N LEU A 338 -2.76 10.75 -3.66
CA LEU A 338 -2.38 10.83 -5.07
C LEU A 338 -3.28 9.95 -5.94
N TYR A 339 -3.50 8.71 -5.50
CA TYR A 339 -4.32 7.76 -6.24
C TYR A 339 -5.78 8.22 -6.35
N SER A 340 -6.39 8.66 -5.25
CA SER A 340 -7.77 9.17 -5.26
C SER A 340 -7.89 10.37 -6.18
N LEU A 341 -6.95 11.31 -6.16
CA LEU A 341 -6.98 12.51 -7.00
C LEU A 341 -6.76 12.18 -8.48
N ALA A 342 -5.83 11.29 -8.81
CA ALA A 342 -5.59 10.87 -10.19
C ALA A 342 -6.85 10.30 -10.86
N LYS A 343 -7.74 9.68 -10.07
CA LYS A 343 -9.00 9.14 -10.55
C LYS A 343 -10.15 10.14 -10.49
N ASP A 344 -10.28 10.89 -9.39
CA ASP A 344 -11.40 11.80 -9.16
C ASP A 344 -11.26 13.09 -9.98
N ASN A 345 -10.03 13.60 -10.15
CA ASN A 345 -9.69 14.84 -10.85
C ASN A 345 -8.34 14.70 -11.59
N LYS A 346 -8.36 13.98 -12.72
CA LYS A 346 -7.18 13.70 -13.54
C LYS A 346 -6.46 14.97 -14.02
N GLU A 347 -7.19 16.01 -14.40
CA GLU A 347 -6.62 17.29 -14.86
C GLU A 347 -5.79 17.94 -13.76
N ARG A 348 -6.33 18.10 -12.55
CA ARG A 348 -5.57 18.63 -11.40
C ARG A 348 -4.35 17.77 -11.06
N PHE A 349 -4.47 16.44 -11.17
CA PHE A 349 -3.34 15.55 -10.95
C PHE A 349 -2.25 15.77 -12.00
N ASP A 350 -2.60 15.73 -13.28
CA ASP A 350 -1.66 15.84 -14.39
C ASP A 350 -0.99 17.23 -14.41
N ASP A 351 -1.75 18.32 -14.22
CA ASP A 351 -1.26 19.69 -14.38
C ASP A 351 -0.53 20.26 -13.15
N VAL A 352 -0.88 19.78 -11.94
CA VAL A 352 -0.39 20.37 -10.68
C VAL A 352 0.41 19.37 -9.87
N ILE A 353 -0.15 18.20 -9.60
CA ILE A 353 0.44 17.28 -8.62
C ILE A 353 1.61 16.47 -9.22
N SER A 354 1.49 16.05 -10.48
CA SER A 354 2.52 15.26 -11.16
C SER A 354 3.88 16.00 -11.20
N ALA A 355 3.85 17.33 -11.34
CA ALA A 355 5.01 18.20 -11.36
C ALA A 355 5.78 18.23 -10.02
N HIS A 356 5.20 17.76 -8.93
CA HIS A 356 5.84 17.72 -7.61
C HIS A 356 6.49 16.37 -7.28
N LEU A 357 6.14 15.28 -7.98
CA LEU A 357 6.56 13.92 -7.59
C LEU A 357 8.06 13.68 -7.76
N GLU A 358 8.63 14.10 -8.89
CA GLU A 358 10.07 13.99 -9.15
C GLU A 358 10.90 14.98 -8.30
N PRO A 359 10.53 16.27 -8.20
CA PRO A 359 11.24 17.19 -7.30
C PRO A 359 11.26 16.75 -5.84
N GLN A 360 10.15 16.21 -5.33
CA GLN A 360 10.11 15.68 -3.97
C GLN A 360 11.01 14.45 -3.80
N LEU A 361 11.06 13.56 -4.79
CA LEU A 361 11.95 12.39 -4.78
C LEU A 361 13.43 12.82 -4.78
N VAL A 362 13.78 13.81 -5.60
CA VAL A 362 15.10 14.42 -5.64
C VAL A 362 15.48 15.06 -4.30
N GLU A 363 14.55 15.79 -3.68
CA GLU A 363 14.79 16.41 -2.37
C GLU A 363 15.07 15.36 -1.28
N GLN A 364 14.26 14.30 -1.21
CA GLN A 364 14.47 13.21 -0.25
C GLN A 364 15.83 12.52 -0.46
N ALA A 365 16.19 12.20 -1.71
CA ALA A 365 17.47 11.58 -1.99
C ALA A 365 18.66 12.48 -1.64
N VAL A 366 18.58 13.78 -1.93
CA VAL A 366 19.64 14.72 -1.56
C VAL A 366 19.81 14.83 -0.05
N ASN A 367 18.73 14.75 0.74
CA ASN A 367 18.83 14.74 2.21
C ASN A 367 19.68 13.58 2.75
N HIS A 368 19.69 12.43 2.07
CA HIS A 368 20.58 11.32 2.38
C HIS A 368 21.98 11.53 1.80
N LEU A 369 22.09 11.92 0.52
CA LEU A 369 23.38 12.11 -0.16
C LEU A 369 24.24 13.22 0.46
N CYS A 370 23.63 14.26 1.04
CA CYS A 370 24.35 15.31 1.75
C CYS A 370 25.12 14.83 2.99
N ARG A 371 24.86 13.60 3.46
CA ARG A 371 25.59 12.98 4.57
C ARG A 371 26.91 12.32 4.14
N LEU A 372 27.13 12.18 2.83
CA LEU A 372 28.38 11.67 2.29
C LEU A 372 29.52 12.66 2.53
N ARG A 373 30.71 12.13 2.79
CA ARG A 373 31.92 12.94 2.94
C ARG A 373 32.51 13.29 1.58
N ASP A 374 33.06 14.50 1.48
CA ASP A 374 33.80 15.01 0.32
C ASP A 374 33.02 14.93 -1.01
N VAL A 375 31.70 15.18 -0.95
CA VAL A 375 30.86 15.24 -2.15
C VAL A 375 30.37 16.66 -2.43
N GLU A 376 30.31 17.00 -3.71
CA GLU A 376 29.57 18.14 -4.21
C GLU A 376 28.30 17.65 -4.90
N ILE A 377 27.15 18.19 -4.50
CA ILE A 377 25.86 17.82 -5.07
C ILE A 377 25.34 18.97 -5.92
N ARG A 378 24.84 18.66 -7.12
CA ARG A 378 24.09 19.55 -7.99
C ARG A 378 22.79 18.86 -8.37
N ARG A 379 21.72 19.65 -8.51
CA ARG A 379 20.39 19.18 -8.96
C ARG A 379 20.11 19.77 -10.33
N ASN A 380 19.30 19.10 -11.13
CA ASN A 380 18.74 19.62 -12.38
C ASN A 380 19.81 20.15 -13.36
N VAL A 381 20.86 19.35 -13.61
CA VAL A 381 21.96 19.74 -14.49
C VAL A 381 21.53 19.58 -15.94
N GLN A 382 21.29 20.71 -16.59
CA GLN A 382 20.84 20.78 -17.98
C GLN A 382 22.00 20.56 -18.97
N TRP A 383 21.72 19.82 -20.05
CA TRP A 383 22.61 19.64 -21.20
C TRP A 383 21.80 19.52 -22.50
N GLU A 384 22.48 19.50 -23.66
CA GLU A 384 21.82 19.71 -24.96
C GLU A 384 20.69 18.70 -25.28
N GLN A 385 20.83 17.44 -24.85
CA GLN A 385 19.87 16.37 -25.16
C GLN A 385 19.10 15.88 -23.93
N GLY A 386 19.21 16.55 -22.78
CA GLY A 386 18.52 16.14 -21.57
C GLY A 386 18.90 16.90 -20.30
N GLU A 387 18.54 16.28 -19.18
CA GLU A 387 18.79 16.76 -17.83
C GLU A 387 19.42 15.62 -17.03
N ILE A 388 20.18 15.95 -15.99
CA ILE A 388 20.56 15.03 -14.92
C ILE A 388 19.90 15.53 -13.64
N ASP A 389 19.00 14.71 -13.08
CA ASP A 389 18.20 15.12 -11.92
C ASP A 389 19.08 15.35 -10.68
N ILE A 390 20.04 14.44 -10.41
CA ILE A 390 21.04 14.59 -9.35
C ILE A 390 22.43 14.21 -9.86
N LEU A 391 23.37 15.13 -9.67
CA LEU A 391 24.79 14.91 -9.86
C LEU A 391 25.51 14.96 -8.52
N VAL A 392 26.22 13.89 -8.17
CA VAL A 392 27.08 13.84 -6.97
C VAL A 392 28.52 13.60 -7.41
N TYR A 393 29.40 14.56 -7.17
CA TYR A 393 30.81 14.47 -7.54
C TYR A 393 31.68 14.31 -6.31
N ARG A 394 32.50 13.25 -6.26
CA ARG A 394 33.53 13.07 -5.24
C ARG A 394 34.90 13.34 -5.82
N LYS A 395 35.55 14.39 -5.31
CA LYS A 395 36.83 14.86 -5.84
C LYS A 395 37.96 13.88 -5.56
N SER A 396 38.00 13.26 -4.38
CA SER A 396 39.06 12.31 -4.02
C SER A 396 39.15 11.08 -4.94
N GLU A 397 38.03 10.69 -5.55
CA GLU A 397 37.95 9.52 -6.44
C GLU A 397 37.94 9.91 -7.92
N ASN A 398 37.71 11.18 -8.22
CA ASN A 398 37.36 11.66 -9.57
C ASN A 398 36.18 10.89 -10.17
N VAL A 399 35.14 10.66 -9.35
CA VAL A 399 33.92 9.93 -9.72
C VAL A 399 32.71 10.83 -9.59
N ALA A 400 31.83 10.76 -10.60
CA ALA A 400 30.52 11.37 -10.61
C ALA A 400 29.43 10.29 -10.58
N LEU A 401 28.52 10.35 -9.62
CA LEU A 401 27.25 9.63 -9.65
C LEU A 401 26.20 10.49 -10.36
N VAL A 402 25.65 9.95 -11.43
CA VAL A 402 24.58 10.52 -12.27
C VAL A 402 23.29 9.77 -11.97
N VAL A 403 22.30 10.47 -11.42
CA VAL A 403 21.03 9.88 -11.00
C VAL A 403 19.88 10.46 -11.81
N GLU A 404 19.07 9.57 -12.39
CA GLU A 404 17.77 9.91 -12.96
C GLU A 404 16.66 9.50 -12.00
N ALA A 405 15.89 10.47 -11.52
CA ALA A 405 14.73 10.28 -10.66
C ALA A 405 13.47 10.11 -11.51
N LYS A 406 12.62 9.15 -11.13
CA LYS A 406 11.36 8.88 -11.83
C LYS A 406 10.22 8.74 -10.82
N GLY A 407 9.38 9.75 -10.78
CA GLY A 407 8.37 9.98 -9.73
C GLY A 407 7.07 9.17 -9.91
N ALA A 408 7.13 7.97 -10.51
CA ALA A 408 5.94 7.15 -10.69
C ALA A 408 5.52 6.52 -9.35
N VAL A 409 4.27 6.74 -8.94
CA VAL A 409 3.72 6.20 -7.70
C VAL A 409 2.49 5.35 -8.04
N ALA A 410 2.57 4.03 -7.84
CA ALA A 410 1.39 3.15 -7.89
C ALA A 410 0.51 3.36 -6.64
N PRO A 411 -0.70 2.81 -6.49
CA PRO A 411 -1.37 2.71 -5.17
C PRO A 411 -0.75 1.64 -4.27
N ASP A 412 -1.09 1.67 -2.97
CA ASP A 412 -0.68 0.61 -2.03
C ASP A 412 -1.16 -0.77 -2.51
N GLY A 413 -0.28 -1.76 -2.42
CA GLY A 413 -0.53 -3.13 -2.87
C GLY A 413 -0.51 -3.42 -4.36
N ALA A 414 -0.43 -2.40 -5.23
CA ALA A 414 -0.29 -2.62 -6.66
C ALA A 414 1.12 -3.11 -7.02
N ARG A 415 1.19 -4.16 -7.84
CA ARG A 415 2.43 -4.82 -8.28
C ARG A 415 2.69 -4.56 -9.75
N MET A 416 3.96 -4.56 -10.17
CA MET A 416 4.36 -4.60 -11.59
C MET A 416 3.58 -3.62 -12.48
N VAL A 417 3.46 -2.37 -12.01
CA VAL A 417 2.63 -1.36 -12.67
C VAL A 417 3.32 -0.86 -13.93
N TYR A 418 2.68 -1.02 -15.09
CA TYR A 418 3.27 -0.69 -16.39
C TYR A 418 3.69 0.79 -16.52
N HIS A 419 2.92 1.70 -15.91
CA HIS A 419 3.30 3.12 -15.85
C HIS A 419 4.62 3.35 -15.10
N VAL A 420 4.89 2.58 -14.04
CA VAL A 420 6.19 2.60 -13.33
C VAL A 420 7.28 2.09 -14.28
N GLN A 421 7.08 0.92 -14.89
CA GLN A 421 8.02 0.37 -15.86
C GLN A 421 8.37 1.36 -16.98
N SER A 422 7.37 2.01 -17.60
CA SER A 422 7.60 2.96 -18.70
C SER A 422 8.50 4.11 -18.25
N ARG A 423 8.19 4.72 -17.09
CA ARG A 423 8.98 5.84 -16.56
C ARG A 423 10.40 5.42 -16.20
N ILE A 424 10.59 4.23 -15.66
CA ILE A 424 11.92 3.71 -15.35
C ILE A 424 12.73 3.46 -16.62
N LYS A 425 12.11 2.90 -17.68
CA LYS A 425 12.75 2.77 -19.00
C LYS A 425 13.17 4.13 -19.56
N ASP A 426 12.36 5.17 -19.39
CA ASP A 426 12.71 6.53 -19.81
C ASP A 426 13.98 7.04 -19.10
N GLY A 427 14.09 6.83 -17.78
CA GLY A 427 15.29 7.17 -17.01
C GLY A 427 16.54 6.40 -17.45
N ILE A 428 16.40 5.09 -17.68
CA ILE A 428 17.49 4.27 -18.24
C ILE A 428 17.93 4.81 -19.60
N ASN A 429 16.98 5.19 -20.46
CA ASN A 429 17.29 5.74 -21.77
C ASN A 429 18.00 7.10 -21.68
N GLN A 430 17.65 7.96 -20.72
CA GLN A 430 18.37 9.22 -20.47
C GLN A 430 19.83 8.95 -20.05
N LEU A 431 20.05 8.02 -19.12
CA LEU A 431 21.40 7.61 -18.72
C LEU A 431 22.21 7.05 -19.89
N ARG A 432 21.60 6.24 -20.76
CA ARG A 432 22.26 5.71 -21.96
C ARG A 432 22.61 6.79 -22.97
N LYS A 433 21.75 7.79 -23.16
CA LYS A 433 22.07 8.96 -24.01
C LYS A 433 23.26 9.74 -23.46
N PHE A 434 23.32 9.94 -22.15
CA PHE A 434 24.46 10.60 -21.51
C PHE A 434 25.75 9.77 -21.66
N ASP A 435 25.68 8.45 -21.49
CA ASP A 435 26.85 7.56 -21.62
C ASP A 435 27.37 7.44 -23.06
N ALA A 436 26.50 7.67 -24.05
CA ALA A 436 26.87 7.69 -25.47
C ALA A 436 27.66 8.95 -25.88
N LEU A 437 27.72 9.98 -25.02
CA LEU A 437 28.55 11.16 -25.26
C LEU A 437 30.04 10.84 -25.16
N SER A 438 30.85 11.61 -25.88
CA SER A 438 32.30 11.50 -25.75
C SER A 438 32.76 11.88 -24.32
N PRO A 439 33.90 11.37 -23.85
CA PRO A 439 34.47 11.75 -22.55
C PRO A 439 34.58 13.28 -22.37
N ASP A 440 35.05 13.99 -23.39
CA ASP A 440 35.21 15.45 -23.36
C ASP A 440 33.87 16.19 -23.21
N GLU A 441 32.81 15.69 -23.87
CA GLU A 441 31.47 16.27 -23.73
C GLU A 441 30.92 16.06 -22.32
N ARG A 442 31.09 14.86 -21.75
CA ARG A 442 30.68 14.55 -20.37
C ARG A 442 31.43 15.41 -19.37
N ASP A 443 32.76 15.47 -19.46
CA ASP A 443 33.59 16.33 -18.62
C ASP A 443 33.22 17.81 -18.78
N GLY A 444 32.84 18.23 -19.98
CA GLY A 444 32.32 19.57 -20.26
C GLY A 444 31.00 19.85 -19.52
N ILE A 445 30.05 18.90 -19.53
CA ILE A 445 28.78 19.00 -18.80
C ILE A 445 29.05 19.06 -17.28
N LEU A 446 29.85 18.12 -16.78
CA LEU A 446 30.23 18.05 -15.36
C LEU A 446 30.96 19.30 -14.91
N GLY A 447 31.88 19.80 -15.72
CA GLY A 447 32.67 20.98 -15.42
C GLY A 447 31.84 22.25 -15.36
N ARG A 448 30.85 22.40 -16.25
CA ARG A 448 29.85 23.49 -16.18
C ARG A 448 29.03 23.41 -14.89
N ALA A 449 28.55 22.22 -14.54
CA ALA A 449 27.74 22.01 -13.33
C ALA A 449 28.54 22.29 -12.04
N LEU A 450 29.81 21.91 -12.01
CA LEU A 450 30.69 22.08 -10.86
C LEU A 450 31.34 23.48 -10.81
N GLY A 451 31.26 24.26 -11.89
CA GLY A 451 31.89 25.59 -12.00
C GLY A 451 33.41 25.53 -12.12
N ARG A 452 33.98 24.40 -12.56
CA ARG A 452 35.43 24.22 -12.73
C ARG A 452 35.72 23.19 -13.82
N GLN A 453 36.91 23.23 -14.41
CA GLN A 453 37.33 22.17 -15.31
C GLN A 453 37.53 20.86 -14.54
N VAL A 454 36.98 19.77 -15.09
CA VAL A 454 37.26 18.39 -14.69
C VAL A 454 37.74 17.62 -15.91
N ARG A 455 38.44 16.51 -15.70
CA ARG A 455 38.96 15.63 -16.76
C ARG A 455 38.92 14.19 -16.31
N ASP A 456 38.65 13.31 -17.27
CA ASP A 456 38.66 11.86 -17.10
C ASP A 456 37.75 11.42 -15.94
N VAL A 457 36.60 12.08 -15.76
CA VAL A 457 35.68 11.77 -14.66
C VAL A 457 34.97 10.46 -14.94
N ARG A 458 35.11 9.50 -14.04
CA ARG A 458 34.37 8.24 -14.12
C ARG A 458 32.91 8.49 -13.73
N CYS A 459 31.97 8.10 -14.59
CA CYS A 459 30.55 8.24 -14.33
C CYS A 459 29.94 6.91 -13.85
N VAL A 460 29.22 6.97 -12.72
CA VAL A 460 28.43 5.88 -12.15
C VAL A 460 26.96 6.26 -12.33
N LYS A 461 26.13 5.29 -12.69
CA LYS A 461 24.74 5.53 -13.11
C LYS A 461 23.77 4.97 -12.08
N ALA A 462 22.72 5.70 -11.76
CA ALA A 462 21.65 5.21 -10.92
C ALA A 462 20.28 5.68 -11.42
N VAL A 463 19.26 4.85 -11.23
CA VAL A 463 17.87 5.25 -11.38
C VAL A 463 17.24 5.25 -9.99
N LEU A 464 16.60 6.37 -9.65
CA LEU A 464 15.92 6.57 -8.38
C LEU A 464 14.40 6.50 -8.58
N ALA A 465 13.73 5.66 -7.80
CA ALA A 465 12.28 5.48 -7.79
C ALA A 465 11.71 5.64 -6.38
N TRP A 466 10.39 5.87 -6.27
CA TRP A 466 9.71 5.88 -4.98
C TRP A 466 9.67 4.49 -4.32
N ALA A 467 9.20 3.50 -5.07
CA ALA A 467 8.86 2.19 -4.52
C ALA A 467 9.48 1.04 -5.33
N SER A 468 9.02 0.87 -6.56
CA SER A 468 9.30 -0.29 -7.40
C SER A 468 9.86 0.13 -8.77
N PHE A 469 10.38 -0.83 -9.54
CA PHE A 469 11.04 -0.60 -10.81
C PHE A 469 10.29 -1.22 -12.00
N GLY A 470 9.36 -2.14 -11.74
CA GLY A 470 8.51 -2.75 -12.76
C GLY A 470 8.80 -4.23 -12.97
N THR A 471 8.77 -4.67 -14.24
CA THR A 471 8.88 -6.10 -14.60
C THR A 471 10.32 -6.52 -14.88
N GLU A 472 10.50 -7.82 -15.14
CA GLU A 472 11.73 -8.45 -15.66
C GLU A 472 12.45 -7.60 -16.73
N GLU A 473 11.70 -7.00 -17.67
CA GLU A 473 12.27 -6.19 -18.76
C GLU A 473 13.07 -4.97 -18.28
N VAL A 474 12.77 -4.46 -17.09
CA VAL A 474 13.51 -3.35 -16.47
C VAL A 474 14.64 -3.89 -15.62
N TRP A 475 14.39 -4.95 -14.84
CA TRP A 475 15.39 -5.54 -13.95
C TRP A 475 16.62 -6.06 -14.70
N GLU A 476 16.44 -6.62 -15.91
CA GLU A 476 17.54 -7.06 -16.79
C GLU A 476 18.45 -5.91 -17.26
N GLN A 477 17.99 -4.65 -17.14
CA GLN A 477 18.75 -3.47 -17.57
C GLN A 477 19.59 -2.85 -16.45
N PHE A 478 19.52 -3.36 -15.22
CA PHE A 478 20.26 -2.82 -14.08
C PHE A 478 21.66 -3.41 -13.89
N THR A 479 22.24 -4.08 -14.88
CA THR A 479 23.58 -4.69 -14.78
C THR A 479 24.68 -3.67 -14.46
N ASP A 480 24.61 -2.47 -15.05
CA ASP A 480 25.59 -1.38 -14.91
C ASP A 480 24.98 -0.07 -14.39
N ILE A 481 23.75 -0.15 -13.87
CA ILE A 481 22.97 0.97 -13.32
C ILE A 481 22.46 0.55 -11.95
N ALA A 482 22.69 1.35 -10.92
CA ALA A 482 22.18 1.09 -9.58
C ALA A 482 20.66 1.38 -9.51
N PRO A 483 19.79 0.40 -9.21
CA PRO A 483 18.39 0.66 -8.92
C PRO A 483 18.25 1.11 -7.46
N LEU A 484 17.85 2.36 -7.25
CA LEU A 484 17.70 2.96 -5.93
C LEU A 484 16.25 3.34 -5.65
N ASN A 485 15.78 3.03 -4.44
CA ASN A 485 14.69 3.75 -3.82
C ASN A 485 15.21 4.46 -2.55
N ILE A 486 14.37 5.25 -1.89
CA ILE A 486 14.81 6.02 -0.72
C ILE A 486 15.32 5.12 0.42
N ALA A 487 14.68 3.97 0.65
CA ALA A 487 15.12 3.01 1.67
C ALA A 487 16.50 2.40 1.36
N LEU A 488 16.74 1.98 0.11
CA LEU A 488 18.04 1.47 -0.33
C LEU A 488 19.13 2.54 -0.19
N LEU A 489 18.85 3.75 -0.66
CA LEU A 489 19.80 4.87 -0.58
C LEU A 489 20.14 5.21 0.88
N ALA A 490 19.12 5.31 1.74
CA ALA A 490 19.33 5.58 3.16
C ALA A 490 20.20 4.51 3.83
N GLU A 491 19.96 3.23 3.52
CA GLU A 491 20.72 2.12 4.08
C GLU A 491 22.18 2.08 3.56
N LEU A 492 22.40 2.33 2.27
CA LEU A 492 23.75 2.44 1.68
C LEU A 492 24.56 3.56 2.35
N VAL A 493 23.94 4.73 2.55
CA VAL A 493 24.55 5.87 3.23
C VAL A 493 24.83 5.54 4.71
N ARG A 494 23.85 4.95 5.41
CA ARG A 494 23.96 4.61 6.85
C ARG A 494 25.08 3.61 7.13
N ARG A 495 25.28 2.64 6.23
CA ARG A 495 26.35 1.63 6.34
C ARG A 495 27.70 2.09 5.81
N ASP A 496 27.80 3.33 5.31
CA ASP A 496 28.99 3.85 4.62
C ASP A 496 29.42 2.99 3.41
N LEU A 497 28.47 2.28 2.78
CA LEU A 497 28.70 1.52 1.54
C LEU A 497 28.88 2.44 0.33
N THR A 498 28.59 3.73 0.50
CA THR A 498 28.87 4.81 -0.45
C THR A 498 30.26 5.42 -0.28
N ARG A 499 31.15 4.80 0.50
CA ARG A 499 32.53 5.27 0.72
C ARG A 499 33.38 5.26 -0.54
N GLU A 500 33.05 4.41 -1.51
CA GLU A 500 33.63 4.38 -2.85
C GLU A 500 32.46 4.48 -3.84
N LEU A 501 32.27 5.63 -4.49
CA LEU A 501 31.11 5.84 -5.37
C LEU A 501 31.13 4.89 -6.56
N ASP A 502 32.31 4.47 -6.99
CA ASP A 502 32.50 3.59 -8.13
C ASP A 502 32.00 2.15 -7.90
N ARG A 503 31.81 1.76 -6.63
CA ARG A 503 31.25 0.48 -6.22
C ARG A 503 29.74 0.50 -6.02
N LEU A 504 29.11 1.67 -6.09
CA LEU A 504 27.70 1.85 -5.75
C LEU A 504 26.78 0.85 -6.46
N VAL A 505 26.99 0.59 -7.75
CA VAL A 505 26.18 -0.37 -8.52
C VAL A 505 26.25 -1.77 -7.90
N ASN A 506 27.47 -2.26 -7.65
CA ASN A 506 27.69 -3.56 -7.04
C ASN A 506 27.11 -3.60 -5.62
N ASP A 507 27.36 -2.58 -4.81
CA ASP A 507 26.94 -2.56 -3.41
C ASP A 507 25.41 -2.43 -3.29
N THR A 508 24.75 -1.79 -4.26
CA THR A 508 23.29 -1.77 -4.38
C THR A 508 22.74 -3.16 -4.67
N HIS A 509 23.32 -3.90 -5.61
CA HIS A 509 22.89 -5.28 -5.91
C HIS A 509 23.11 -6.22 -4.73
N VAL A 510 24.26 -6.11 -4.07
CA VAL A 510 24.56 -6.88 -2.85
C VAL A 510 23.51 -6.59 -1.77
N LEU A 511 23.15 -5.32 -1.55
CA LEU A 511 22.12 -4.96 -0.58
C LEU A 511 20.74 -5.51 -0.96
N ILE A 512 20.37 -5.47 -2.24
CA ILE A 512 19.10 -6.07 -2.72
C ILE A 512 19.10 -7.57 -2.46
N ASP A 513 20.19 -8.27 -2.76
CA ASP A 513 20.31 -9.72 -2.52
C ASP A 513 20.26 -10.04 -1.02
N GLU A 514 20.90 -9.22 -0.17
CA GLU A 514 20.78 -9.33 1.29
C GLU A 514 19.34 -9.15 1.77
N ILE A 515 18.59 -8.21 1.20
CA ILE A 515 17.17 -7.98 1.50
C ILE A 515 16.33 -9.19 1.09
N VAL A 516 16.55 -9.73 -0.12
CA VAL A 516 15.87 -10.93 -0.62
C VAL A 516 16.12 -12.12 0.30
N ILE A 517 17.37 -12.34 0.71
CA ILE A 517 17.76 -13.41 1.64
C ILE A 517 17.12 -13.19 3.02
N SER A 518 17.19 -11.96 3.54
CA SER A 518 16.63 -11.62 4.86
C SER A 518 15.12 -11.80 4.93
N ALA A 519 14.41 -11.60 3.80
CA ALA A 519 12.97 -11.78 3.73
C ALA A 519 12.55 -13.26 3.82
N GLU A 520 13.48 -14.21 3.67
CA GLU A 520 13.23 -15.66 3.71
C GLU A 520 12.06 -16.08 2.80
N GLY A 521 11.98 -15.40 1.65
CA GLY A 521 10.83 -15.46 0.76
C GLY A 521 10.79 -16.73 -0.08
N HIS A 522 9.60 -17.27 -0.30
CA HIS A 522 9.38 -18.41 -1.20
C HIS A 522 8.03 -18.34 -1.91
N TRP A 523 7.97 -18.95 -3.09
CA TRP A 523 6.73 -19.12 -3.84
C TRP A 523 5.96 -20.35 -3.36
N LYS A 524 4.69 -20.16 -2.98
CA LYS A 524 3.77 -21.24 -2.62
C LYS A 524 2.56 -21.23 -3.59
N PRO A 525 2.23 -22.34 -4.26
CA PRO A 525 0.96 -22.47 -4.97
C PRO A 525 -0.20 -22.25 -3.99
N THR A 526 -1.12 -21.37 -4.36
CA THR A 526 -2.29 -21.03 -3.56
C THR A 526 -3.53 -21.27 -4.42
N GLU A 527 -4.36 -22.21 -4.00
CA GLU A 527 -5.65 -22.49 -4.61
C GLU A 527 -6.75 -21.62 -3.98
N ARG A 528 -7.69 -21.16 -4.81
CA ARG A 528 -8.81 -20.31 -4.42
C ARG A 528 -10.06 -20.70 -5.20
N THR A 529 -11.21 -20.50 -4.58
CA THR A 529 -12.51 -20.76 -5.19
C THR A 529 -13.32 -19.47 -5.37
N ILE A 530 -14.08 -19.41 -6.45
CA ILE A 530 -15.05 -18.35 -6.76
C ILE A 530 -16.36 -19.05 -7.10
N GLY A 531 -17.17 -19.34 -6.09
CA GLY A 531 -18.36 -20.18 -6.25
C GLY A 531 -17.95 -21.60 -6.67
N SER A 532 -18.34 -22.02 -7.88
CA SER A 532 -17.96 -23.32 -8.46
C SER A 532 -16.63 -23.29 -9.22
N LEU A 533 -16.05 -22.12 -9.43
CA LEU A 533 -14.80 -21.95 -10.16
C LEU A 533 -13.61 -22.11 -9.21
N THR A 534 -12.51 -22.64 -9.72
CA THR A 534 -11.26 -22.80 -8.96
C THR A 534 -10.09 -22.24 -9.73
N PHE A 535 -9.16 -21.57 -9.04
CA PHE A 535 -7.88 -21.22 -9.64
C PHE A 535 -6.70 -21.41 -8.69
N GLU A 536 -5.56 -21.81 -9.25
CA GLU A 536 -4.27 -21.89 -8.56
C GLU A 536 -3.33 -20.82 -9.09
N ARG A 537 -2.66 -20.09 -8.19
CA ARG A 537 -1.61 -19.12 -8.56
C ARG A 537 -0.38 -19.25 -7.68
N PRO A 538 0.81 -18.82 -8.15
CA PRO A 538 1.93 -18.59 -7.27
C PRO A 538 1.61 -17.41 -6.33
N SER A 539 1.86 -17.61 -5.03
CA SER A 539 1.84 -16.54 -4.04
C SER A 539 3.20 -16.45 -3.36
N PHE A 540 3.81 -15.27 -3.41
CA PHE A 540 5.03 -15.01 -2.67
C PHE A 540 4.70 -14.88 -1.18
N LYS A 541 5.38 -15.65 -0.34
CA LYS A 541 5.31 -15.60 1.12
C LYS A 541 6.67 -15.18 1.63
N PHE A 542 6.72 -14.18 2.52
CA PHE A 542 7.97 -13.65 3.03
C PHE A 542 7.78 -13.04 4.43
N ASN A 543 8.88 -12.86 5.15
CA ASN A 543 8.93 -12.28 6.48
C ASN A 543 9.01 -10.74 6.41
N GLU A 544 7.87 -10.06 6.54
CA GLU A 544 7.81 -8.60 6.55
C GLU A 544 8.58 -7.97 7.73
N ASP A 545 8.62 -8.64 8.89
CA ASP A 545 9.30 -8.13 10.09
C ASP A 545 10.81 -7.98 9.86
N ALA A 546 11.39 -8.87 9.04
CA ALA A 546 12.80 -8.79 8.65
C ALA A 546 13.12 -7.53 7.81
N LEU A 547 12.10 -6.92 7.19
CA LEU A 547 12.25 -5.71 6.39
C LEU A 547 12.13 -4.42 7.20
N ALA A 548 11.63 -4.49 8.45
CA ALA A 548 11.35 -3.31 9.28
C ALA A 548 12.57 -2.40 9.45
N LYS A 549 13.76 -2.98 9.64
CA LYS A 549 15.02 -2.22 9.81
C LYS A 549 15.34 -1.31 8.61
N TYR A 550 15.07 -1.78 7.39
CA TYR A 550 15.30 -1.01 6.16
C TYR A 550 14.25 0.10 6.00
N ARG A 551 13.00 -0.21 6.34
CA ARG A 551 11.87 0.74 6.32
C ARG A 551 12.04 1.88 7.32
N THR A 552 12.67 1.61 8.46
CA THR A 552 12.98 2.66 9.46
C THR A 552 14.23 3.48 9.10
N ALA A 553 15.18 2.92 8.35
CA ALA A 553 16.46 3.56 8.05
C ALA A 553 16.30 4.87 7.27
N GLN A 554 15.28 4.99 6.41
CA GLN A 554 14.96 6.22 5.66
C GLN A 554 14.45 7.39 6.53
N HIS A 555 14.13 7.14 7.80
CA HIS A 555 13.67 8.16 8.75
C HIS A 555 14.75 8.62 9.74
N LEU A 556 15.89 7.94 9.73
CA LEU A 556 17.11 8.28 10.49
C LEU A 556 17.99 9.15 9.59
#